data_AF-A0A5D3E909-F1
#
_entry.id   AF-A0A5D3E909-F1
#
_cell.length_a   1.000
_cell.length_b   1.000
_cell.length_c   1.000
_cell.angle_alpha   90.00
_cell.angle_beta   90.00
_cell.angle_gamma   90.00
#
_symmetry.space_group_name_H-M   'P 1'
#
loop_
_entity.id
_entity.type
_entity.pdbx_description
1 polymer ?
#
loop_
_entity_poly.entity_id
_entity_poly.type
_entity_poly.pdbx_seq_one_letter_code
_entity_poly.pdbx_strand_id
1 'polypeptide(L)'
;MKNLDQLPLAAESKKRLQEFARQYQRYAHISIEIVSYSEGRLIVRAEQKDLVGDRPLTKKELTERVREMFKGEIPDDWKLTVSAVNFDRKDIDSITPEWIKRRMERLKLKNKHLSNYTGIDKCTVSLLLSGDKELTKWHKVALYYFFKFYEVSHF
;
A
#
# COMPACT_ATOMS: atom_id res chain seq x y z
N MET A 1 12.58 -0.61 -8.56
CA MET A 1 13.19 -0.01 -7.36
C MET A 1 13.58 1.41 -7.68
N LYS A 2 13.20 2.39 -6.86
CA LYS A 2 13.67 3.79 -7.03
C LYS A 2 14.87 4.06 -6.12
N ASN A 3 15.77 4.95 -6.56
CA ASN A 3 16.95 5.43 -5.83
C ASN A 3 18.05 4.38 -5.54
N LEU A 4 18.14 3.32 -6.34
CA LEU A 4 19.19 2.31 -6.19
C LEU A 4 20.60 2.81 -6.53
N ASP A 5 20.67 3.85 -7.35
CA ASP A 5 21.93 4.44 -7.81
C ASP A 5 22.68 5.18 -6.70
N GLN A 6 21.95 5.67 -5.68
CA GLN A 6 22.48 6.41 -4.54
C GLN A 6 23.28 5.56 -3.54
N LEU A 7 23.26 4.24 -3.71
CA LEU A 7 23.98 3.33 -2.82
C LEU A 7 25.41 3.09 -3.31
N PRO A 8 26.42 3.20 -2.43
CA PRO A 8 27.80 2.83 -2.74
C PRO A 8 27.96 1.29 -2.69
N LEU A 9 27.21 0.59 -3.54
CA LEU A 9 27.23 -0.86 -3.69
C LEU A 9 27.89 -1.27 -5.00
N ALA A 10 28.46 -2.48 -5.02
CA ALA A 10 29.00 -3.08 -6.24
C ALA A 10 27.93 -3.22 -7.32
N ALA A 11 28.32 -3.07 -8.60
CA ALA A 11 27.39 -3.15 -9.73
C ALA A 11 26.64 -4.49 -9.82
N GLU A 12 27.26 -5.58 -9.34
CA GLU A 12 26.63 -6.89 -9.23
C GLU A 12 25.49 -6.91 -8.21
N SER A 13 25.73 -6.38 -7.01
CA SER A 13 24.69 -6.29 -5.98
C SER A 13 23.56 -5.35 -6.38
N LYS A 14 23.88 -4.28 -7.13
CA LYS A 14 22.85 -3.40 -7.70
C LYS A 14 21.94 -4.15 -8.68
N LYS A 15 22.50 -4.98 -9.56
CA LYS A 15 21.72 -5.79 -10.52
C LYS A 15 20.83 -6.81 -9.82
N ARG A 16 21.38 -7.56 -8.85
CA ARG A 16 20.62 -8.56 -8.09
C ARG A 16 19.46 -7.92 -7.32
N LEU A 17 19.69 -6.83 -6.58
CA LEU A 17 18.62 -6.08 -5.92
C LEU A 17 17.54 -5.57 -6.90
N GLN A 18 17.95 -5.15 -8.10
CA GLN A 18 17.01 -4.69 -9.12
C GLN A 18 16.16 -5.83 -9.69
N GLU A 19 16.74 -7.01 -9.91
CA GLU A 19 16.02 -8.23 -10.31
C GLU A 19 15.05 -8.69 -9.22
N PHE A 20 15.48 -8.72 -7.96
CA PHE A 20 14.61 -9.02 -6.82
C PHE A 20 13.44 -8.05 -6.73
N ALA A 21 13.70 -6.74 -6.81
CA ALA A 21 12.64 -5.75 -6.79
C ALA A 21 11.64 -5.93 -7.94
N ARG A 22 12.12 -6.35 -9.12
CA ARG A 22 11.25 -6.64 -10.28
C ARG A 22 10.40 -7.88 -10.05
N GLN A 23 10.95 -8.93 -9.43
CA GLN A 23 10.20 -10.13 -9.04
C GLN A 23 9.15 -9.79 -7.98
N TYR A 24 9.51 -9.08 -6.92
CA TYR A 24 8.57 -8.68 -5.87
C TYR A 24 7.48 -7.74 -6.38
N GLN A 25 7.80 -6.84 -7.31
CA GLN A 25 6.80 -6.02 -7.96
C GLN A 25 5.84 -6.84 -8.84
N ARG A 26 6.33 -7.87 -9.53
CA ARG A 26 5.54 -8.69 -10.47
C ARG A 26 4.70 -9.77 -9.79
N TYR A 27 5.23 -10.42 -8.76
CA TYR A 27 4.57 -11.53 -8.07
C TYR A 27 3.87 -11.11 -6.78
N ALA A 28 4.40 -10.10 -6.09
CA ALA A 28 3.89 -9.66 -4.80
C ALA A 28 3.32 -8.23 -4.82
N HIS A 29 3.29 -7.55 -5.96
CA HIS A 29 2.84 -6.16 -6.06
C HIS A 29 3.46 -5.23 -4.99
N ILE A 30 4.69 -5.56 -4.54
CA ILE A 30 5.43 -4.79 -3.52
C ILE A 30 6.29 -3.78 -4.26
N SER A 31 6.11 -2.51 -3.94
CA SER A 31 6.98 -1.41 -4.32
C SER A 31 8.03 -1.18 -3.25
N ILE A 32 9.30 -1.28 -3.64
CA ILE A 32 10.45 -1.01 -2.77
C ILE A 32 11.12 0.28 -3.26
N GLU A 33 11.25 1.24 -2.35
CA GLU A 33 11.86 2.55 -2.57
C GLU A 33 12.96 2.81 -1.54
N ILE A 34 14.16 3.19 -2.00
CA ILE A 34 15.23 3.62 -1.08
C ILE A 34 14.97 5.08 -0.74
N VAL A 35 14.84 5.38 0.56
CA VAL A 35 14.51 6.72 1.06
C VAL A 35 15.77 7.52 1.31
N SER A 36 16.77 6.91 1.93
CA SER A 36 18.03 7.56 2.25
C SER A 36 19.12 6.55 2.61
N TYR A 37 20.36 6.94 2.34
CA TYR A 37 21.56 6.30 2.85
C TYR A 37 22.43 7.37 3.50
N SER A 38 22.80 7.20 4.77
CA SER A 38 23.67 8.13 5.50
C SER A 38 24.49 7.36 6.53
N GLU A 39 25.82 7.51 6.48
CA GLU A 39 26.76 6.98 7.49
C GLU A 39 26.51 5.49 7.84
N GLY A 40 26.38 4.63 6.83
CA GLY A 40 26.11 3.20 7.03
C GLY A 40 24.69 2.87 7.48
N ARG A 41 23.76 3.83 7.54
CA ARG A 41 22.33 3.57 7.77
C ARG A 41 21.58 3.63 6.45
N LEU A 42 20.95 2.52 6.10
CA LEU A 42 20.12 2.40 4.91
C LEU A 42 18.65 2.38 5.30
N ILE A 43 17.89 3.38 4.86
CA ILE A 43 16.44 3.46 5.08
C ILE A 43 15.72 3.04 3.81
N VAL A 44 14.99 1.93 3.90
CA VAL A 44 14.21 1.39 2.78
C VAL A 44 12.74 1.45 3.13
N ARG A 45 11.96 2.05 2.23
CA ARG A 45 10.50 2.02 2.27
C ARG A 45 10.01 0.84 1.44
N ALA A 46 9.23 -0.02 2.07
CA ALA A 46 8.52 -1.09 1.38
C ALA A 46 7.02 -0.85 1.53
N GLU A 47 6.33 -0.84 0.40
CA GLU A 47 4.90 -0.58 0.31
C GLU A 47 4.25 -1.68 -0.55
N GLN A 48 3.25 -2.37 0.00
CA GLN A 48 2.45 -3.29 -0.77
C GLN A 48 1.34 -2.51 -1.46
N LYS A 49 1.31 -2.50 -2.80
CA LYS A 49 0.30 -1.77 -3.58
C LYS A 49 -0.98 -2.57 -3.82
N ASP A 50 -0.88 -3.90 -3.81
CA ASP A 50 -2.02 -4.79 -4.07
C ASP A 50 -1.96 -6.06 -3.21
N LEU A 51 -3.11 -6.71 -3.03
CA LEU A 51 -3.23 -7.92 -2.21
C LEU A 51 -2.59 -9.10 -2.95
N VAL A 52 -1.80 -9.91 -2.24
CA VAL A 52 -1.11 -11.08 -2.82
C VAL A 52 -1.65 -12.31 -2.14
N GLY A 53 -2.37 -13.14 -2.90
CA GLY A 53 -2.93 -14.37 -2.37
C GLY A 53 -3.92 -14.14 -1.23
N ASP A 54 -4.89 -13.23 -1.45
CA ASP A 54 -6.04 -13.03 -0.55
C ASP A 54 -5.72 -12.37 0.82
N ARG A 55 -4.43 -12.13 1.14
CA ARG A 55 -4.03 -11.58 2.43
C ARG A 55 -3.04 -10.41 2.31
N PRO A 56 -3.22 -9.33 3.10
CA PRO A 56 -2.21 -8.30 3.23
C PRO A 56 -1.01 -8.86 4.01
N LEU A 57 0.21 -8.57 3.56
CA LEU A 57 1.41 -8.91 4.30
C LEU A 57 1.51 -8.03 5.55
N THR A 58 1.82 -8.64 6.69
CA THR A 58 2.04 -7.87 7.91
C THR A 58 3.34 -7.07 7.80
N LYS A 59 3.47 -5.98 8.59
CA LYS A 59 4.71 -5.20 8.67
C LYS A 59 5.93 -6.07 8.98
N LYS A 60 5.75 -7.12 9.79
CA LYS A 60 6.81 -8.07 10.14
C LYS A 60 7.28 -8.85 8.92
N GLU A 61 6.36 -9.44 8.15
CA GLU A 61 6.69 -10.20 6.94
C GLU A 61 7.29 -9.33 5.84
N LEU A 62 6.77 -8.12 5.63
CA LEU A 62 7.37 -7.15 4.69
C LEU A 62 8.78 -6.77 5.12
N THR A 63 9.00 -6.55 6.42
CA THR A 63 10.32 -6.23 6.98
C THR A 63 11.29 -7.39 6.82
N GLU A 64 10.83 -8.62 7.08
CA GLU A 64 11.66 -9.83 6.99
C GLU A 64 12.07 -10.12 5.56
N ARG A 65 11.14 -10.10 4.60
CA ARG A 65 11.43 -10.30 3.17
C ARG A 65 12.38 -9.24 2.61
N VAL A 66 12.21 -7.99 3.01
CA VAL A 66 13.13 -6.91 2.61
C VAL A 66 14.49 -7.11 3.27
N ARG A 67 14.55 -7.49 4.55
CA ARG A 67 15.81 -7.82 5.21
C ARG A 67 16.54 -8.98 4.54
N GLU A 68 15.83 -10.05 4.17
CA GLU A 68 16.41 -11.18 3.44
C GLU A 68 16.94 -10.76 2.07
N MET A 69 16.24 -9.88 1.35
CA MET A 69 16.71 -9.35 0.06
C MET A 69 18.05 -8.61 0.19
N PHE A 70 18.26 -7.88 1.28
CA PHE A 70 19.51 -7.16 1.52
C PHE A 70 20.57 -8.00 2.24
N LYS A 71 20.20 -9.12 2.85
CA LYS A 71 21.11 -10.01 3.59
C LYS A 71 22.09 -10.67 2.61
N GLY A 72 23.37 -10.35 2.74
CA GLY A 72 24.43 -10.83 1.85
C GLY A 72 24.80 -9.88 0.69
N GLU A 73 24.01 -8.83 0.47
CA GLU A 73 24.27 -7.81 -0.56
C GLU A 73 24.78 -6.48 0.00
N ILE A 74 24.56 -6.24 1.31
CA ILE A 74 25.12 -5.09 2.04
C ILE A 74 26.20 -5.54 3.03
N PRO A 75 27.21 -4.71 3.32
CA PRO A 75 28.16 -4.96 4.40
C PRO A 75 27.44 -5.10 5.76
N ASP A 76 27.92 -6.00 6.62
CA ASP A 76 27.34 -6.26 7.96
C ASP A 76 27.36 -5.02 8.87
N ASP A 77 28.25 -4.06 8.55
CA ASP A 77 28.37 -2.77 9.24
C ASP A 77 27.16 -1.83 8.98
N TRP A 78 26.36 -2.12 7.94
CA TRP A 78 25.22 -1.27 7.59
C TRP A 78 23.96 -1.59 8.40
N LYS A 79 23.42 -0.58 9.09
CA LYS A 79 22.13 -0.69 9.78
C LYS A 79 20.98 -0.50 8.79
N LEU A 80 20.39 -1.61 8.35
CA LEU A 80 19.18 -1.62 7.52
C LEU A 80 17.92 -1.33 8.36
N THR A 81 17.34 -0.16 8.14
CA THR A 81 16.06 0.24 8.71
C THR A 81 14.98 0.10 7.65
N VAL A 82 14.11 -0.91 7.79
CA VAL A 82 12.96 -1.09 6.91
C VAL A 82 11.76 -0.33 7.46
N SER A 83 11.41 0.75 6.81
CA SER A 83 10.14 1.43 7.00
C SER A 83 9.08 0.70 6.20
N ALA A 84 8.49 -0.33 6.79
CA ALA A 84 7.29 -0.96 6.26
C ALA A 84 6.13 0.05 6.39
N VAL A 85 5.81 0.70 5.27
CA VAL A 85 4.68 1.64 5.23
C VAL A 85 3.44 0.81 4.95
N ASN A 86 2.57 0.71 5.96
CA ASN A 86 1.20 0.27 5.71
C ASN A 86 0.58 1.26 4.72
N PHE A 87 -0.17 0.74 3.73
CA PHE A 87 -1.02 1.46 2.78
C PHE A 87 -1.23 2.92 3.21
N ASP A 88 -0.55 3.82 2.52
CA ASP A 88 -0.38 5.21 2.89
C ASP A 88 -1.76 5.85 3.18
N ARG A 89 -1.90 6.49 4.35
CA ARG A 89 -3.13 7.20 4.73
C ARG A 89 -3.39 8.43 3.85
N LYS A 90 -2.44 8.85 3.00
CA LYS A 90 -2.65 9.89 1.98
C LYS A 90 -3.68 9.47 0.93
N ASP A 91 -3.89 8.18 0.71
CA ASP A 91 -4.97 7.70 -0.16
C ASP A 91 -6.36 8.06 0.37
N ILE A 92 -6.52 8.31 1.68
CA ILE A 92 -7.81 8.69 2.25
C ILE A 92 -8.21 10.09 1.79
N ASP A 93 -7.25 11.00 1.64
CA ASP A 93 -7.55 12.38 1.24
C ASP A 93 -7.91 12.47 -0.25
N SER A 94 -7.33 11.60 -1.08
CA SER A 94 -7.61 11.47 -2.52
C SER A 94 -8.88 10.68 -2.85
N ILE A 95 -9.70 10.29 -1.87
CA ILE A 95 -10.98 9.62 -2.12
C ILE A 95 -11.96 10.60 -2.76
N THR A 96 -12.34 10.27 -4.00
CA THR A 96 -13.38 10.96 -4.78
C THR A 96 -14.64 10.10 -4.92
N PRO A 97 -15.79 10.70 -5.28
CA PRO A 97 -17.03 9.96 -5.56
C PRO A 97 -16.84 8.91 -6.66
N GLU A 98 -16.04 9.23 -7.69
CA GLU A 98 -15.70 8.31 -8.78
C GLU A 98 -14.89 7.11 -8.30
N TRP A 99 -13.93 7.33 -7.40
CA TRP A 99 -13.17 6.24 -6.79
C TRP A 99 -14.08 5.28 -6.01
N ILE A 100 -15.07 5.83 -5.28
CA ILE A 100 -16.06 5.06 -4.54
C ILE A 100 -16.91 4.23 -5.50
N LYS A 101 -17.43 4.83 -6.58
CA LYS A 101 -18.22 4.13 -7.61
C LYS A 101 -17.46 2.97 -8.23
N ARG A 102 -16.22 3.18 -8.67
CA ARG A 102 -15.39 2.10 -9.25
C ARG A 102 -15.21 0.93 -8.30
N ARG A 103 -15.01 1.20 -6.99
CA ARG A 103 -14.89 0.13 -5.98
C ARG A 103 -16.22 -0.56 -5.71
N MET A 104 -17.32 0.18 -5.70
CA MET A 104 -18.66 -0.43 -5.61
C MET A 104 -18.94 -1.36 -6.78
N GLU A 105 -18.62 -0.96 -8.01
CA GLU A 105 -18.80 -1.79 -9.20
C GLU A 105 -17.92 -3.04 -9.14
N ARG A 106 -16.64 -2.89 -8.80
CA ARG A 106 -15.70 -4.02 -8.68
C ARG A 106 -16.15 -5.05 -7.63
N LEU A 107 -16.68 -4.58 -6.51
CA LEU A 107 -17.14 -5.41 -5.40
C LEU A 107 -18.63 -5.77 -5.50
N LYS A 108 -19.31 -5.41 -6.61
CA LYS A 108 -20.77 -5.60 -6.83
C LYS A 108 -21.64 -5.12 -5.66
N LEU A 109 -21.23 -4.04 -5.00
CA LEU A 109 -21.91 -3.45 -3.86
C LEU A 109 -23.04 -2.52 -4.31
N LYS A 110 -24.20 -2.61 -3.66
CA LYS A 110 -25.32 -1.66 -3.82
C LYS A 110 -25.29 -0.59 -2.72
N ASN A 111 -25.94 0.55 -2.96
CA ASN A 111 -26.06 1.65 -1.99
C ASN A 111 -26.61 1.20 -0.62
N LYS A 112 -27.49 0.18 -0.61
CA LYS A 112 -28.01 -0.43 0.63
C LYS A 112 -26.91 -1.04 1.50
N HIS A 113 -25.89 -1.66 0.90
CA HIS A 113 -24.78 -2.24 1.65
C HIS A 113 -23.91 -1.14 2.26
N LEU A 114 -23.57 -0.11 1.48
CA LEU A 114 -22.84 1.04 2.00
C LEU A 114 -23.55 1.64 3.21
N SER A 115 -24.85 1.89 3.11
CA SER A 115 -25.64 2.48 4.19
C SER A 115 -25.67 1.60 5.44
N ASN A 116 -25.87 0.28 5.28
CA ASN A 116 -25.93 -0.66 6.40
C ASN A 116 -24.57 -0.81 7.12
N TYR A 117 -23.45 -0.81 6.40
CA TYR A 117 -22.13 -1.04 6.99
C TYR A 117 -21.43 0.22 7.48
N THR A 118 -21.64 1.36 6.81
CA THR A 118 -21.00 2.63 7.20
C THR A 118 -21.84 3.43 8.20
N GLY A 119 -23.11 3.07 8.40
CA GLY A 119 -24.06 3.83 9.21
C GLY A 119 -24.48 5.16 8.58
N ILE A 120 -24.07 5.44 7.34
CA ILE A 120 -24.45 6.64 6.59
C ILE A 120 -25.86 6.42 6.04
N ASP A 121 -26.74 7.40 6.22
CA ASP A 121 -28.09 7.37 5.69
C ASP A 121 -28.12 7.23 4.15
N LYS A 122 -29.13 6.52 3.61
CA LYS A 122 -29.25 6.23 2.18
C LYS A 122 -29.31 7.49 1.32
N CYS A 123 -29.99 8.54 1.78
CA CYS A 123 -30.05 9.81 1.06
C CYS A 123 -28.65 10.45 1.05
N THR A 124 -27.93 10.40 2.16
CA THR A 124 -26.56 10.92 2.24
C THR A 124 -25.60 10.14 1.35
N VAL A 125 -25.67 8.79 1.31
CA VAL A 125 -24.86 7.98 0.39
C VAL A 125 -25.15 8.34 -1.07
N SER A 126 -26.42 8.49 -1.45
CA SER A 126 -26.78 8.90 -2.81
C SER A 126 -26.23 10.29 -3.16
N LEU A 127 -26.34 11.27 -2.26
CA LEU A 127 -25.80 12.62 -2.48
C LEU A 127 -24.27 12.62 -2.60
N LEU A 128 -23.58 11.83 -1.79
CA LEU A 128 -22.12 11.65 -1.85
C LEU A 128 -21.69 10.98 -3.17
N LEU A 129 -22.46 10.01 -3.67
CA LEU A 129 -22.17 9.33 -4.94
C LEU A 129 -22.52 10.21 -6.15
N SER A 130 -23.57 11.02 -6.07
CA SER A 130 -23.94 11.95 -7.14
C SER A 130 -22.98 13.15 -7.25
N GLY A 131 -22.14 13.38 -6.23
CA GLY A 131 -21.24 14.54 -6.18
C GLY A 131 -21.92 15.84 -5.74
N ASP A 132 -23.19 15.75 -5.34
CA ASP A 132 -24.02 16.88 -4.89
C ASP A 132 -23.63 17.34 -3.47
N LYS A 133 -22.95 16.45 -2.72
CA LYS A 133 -22.44 16.73 -1.37
C LYS A 133 -20.96 16.41 -1.27
N GLU A 134 -20.20 17.30 -0.64
CA GLU A 134 -18.77 17.10 -0.42
C GLU A 134 -18.49 15.93 0.56
N LEU A 135 -17.48 15.14 0.20
CA LEU A 135 -16.98 14.05 1.04
C LEU A 135 -16.18 14.62 2.21
N THR A 136 -16.80 14.69 3.38
CA THR A 136 -16.08 15.01 4.61
C THR A 136 -14.97 13.99 4.88
N LYS A 137 -13.95 14.41 5.64
CA LYS A 137 -12.86 13.53 6.06
C LYS A 137 -13.36 12.26 6.75
N TRP A 138 -14.43 12.35 7.54
CA TRP A 138 -15.07 11.21 8.18
C TRP A 138 -15.73 10.25 7.19
N HIS A 139 -16.41 10.77 6.16
CA HIS A 139 -16.97 9.92 5.10
C HIS A 139 -15.87 9.20 4.31
N LYS A 140 -14.79 9.90 3.97
CA LYS A 140 -13.63 9.31 3.29
C LYS A 140 -13.02 8.19 4.13
N VAL A 141 -12.80 8.42 5.42
CA VAL A 141 -12.29 7.42 6.37
C VAL A 141 -13.22 6.20 6.47
N ALA A 142 -14.52 6.42 6.70
CA ALA A 142 -15.50 5.35 6.85
C ALA A 142 -15.57 4.46 5.60
N LEU A 143 -15.64 5.08 4.42
CA LEU A 143 -15.70 4.37 3.15
C LEU A 143 -14.40 3.63 2.84
N TYR A 144 -13.24 4.24 3.13
CA TYR A 144 -11.94 3.60 2.96
C TYR A 144 -11.84 2.30 3.75
N TYR A 145 -12.12 2.36 5.05
CA TYR A 145 -12.05 1.19 5.92
C TYR A 145 -13.13 0.17 5.58
N PHE A 146 -14.33 0.60 5.19
CA PHE A 146 -15.38 -0.30 4.73
C PHE A 146 -14.95 -1.09 3.49
N PHE A 147 -14.49 -0.42 2.42
CA PHE A 147 -14.03 -1.13 1.23
C PHE A 147 -12.85 -2.04 1.52
N LYS A 148 -11.91 -1.60 2.36
CA LYS A 148 -10.77 -2.44 2.76
C LYS A 148 -11.20 -3.66 3.56
N PHE A 149 -12.13 -3.50 4.51
CA PHE A 149 -12.68 -4.62 5.25
C PHE A 149 -13.40 -5.60 4.32
N TYR A 150 -14.16 -5.09 3.36
CA TYR A 150 -14.89 -5.91 2.40
C TYR A 150 -13.96 -6.65 1.43
N GLU A 151 -12.88 -5.99 0.96
CA GLU A 151 -11.83 -6.63 0.16
C GLU A 151 -11.11 -7.75 0.93
N VAL A 152 -10.82 -7.55 2.21
CA VAL A 152 -10.09 -8.54 3.04
C VAL A 152 -10.99 -9.69 3.50
N SER A 153 -12.29 -9.46 3.63
CA SER A 153 -13.22 -10.45 4.20
C SER A 153 -13.74 -11.49 3.20
N HIS A 154 -13.34 -11.43 1.92
CA HIS A 154 -13.68 -12.40 0.85
C HIS A 154 -15.05 -13.08 1.01
N PHE A 155 -16.12 -12.28 0.87
CA PHE A 155 -17.46 -12.80 0.60
C PHE A 155 -17.70 -12.98 -0.90
#